data_AF-A0A1F2RYW5-F1
#
_entry.id   AF-A0A1F2RYW5-F1
#
_cell.length_a   1.000
_cell.length_b   1.000
_cell.length_c   1.000
_cell.angle_alpha   90.00
_cell.angle_beta   90.00
_cell.angle_gamma   90.00
#
_symmetry.space_group_name_H-M   'P 1'
#
loop_
_entity.id
_entity.type
_entity.pdbx_description
1 polymer ?
#
loop_
_entity_poly.entity_id
_entity_poly.type
_entity_poly.pdbx_seq_one_letter_code
_entity_poly.pdbx_strand_id
1 'polypeptide(L)'
;MRRFQYPATLTPEKEGGFTVRFADLPEAITSGSDRQDVLAQAADCLEEAVAGRITDGLEIPRPSSLRRNQVLVAVPAPTAAKAALYLALREARIKNTELARRLGCDEKEVR
;
A
#
# COMPACT_ATOMS: atom_id res chain seq x y z
N MET A 1 9.26 -7.00 11.81
CA MET A 1 9.36 -6.57 10.39
C MET A 1 8.14 -5.69 10.08
N ARG A 2 8.33 -4.48 9.54
CA ARG A 2 7.23 -3.57 9.16
C ARG A 2 6.88 -3.74 7.67
N ARG A 3 6.33 -4.89 7.28
CA ARG A 3 6.11 -5.31 5.87
C ARG A 3 5.22 -4.36 5.06
N PHE A 4 4.33 -3.62 5.72
CA PHE A 4 3.34 -2.74 5.11
C PHE A 4 3.42 -1.31 5.68
N GLN A 5 4.64 -0.82 5.88
CA GLN A 5 4.87 0.59 6.22
C GLN A 5 5.92 1.14 5.27
N TYR A 6 5.54 2.12 4.47
CA TYR A 6 6.39 2.69 3.43
C TYR A 6 6.92 4.06 3.87
N PRO A 7 8.21 4.35 3.60
CA PRO A 7 8.76 5.66 3.85
C PRO A 7 8.19 6.67 2.85
N ALA A 8 7.58 7.73 3.38
CA ALA A 8 7.10 8.87 2.61
C ALA A 8 8.01 10.07 2.81
N THR A 9 8.26 10.81 1.73
CA THR A 9 8.87 12.14 1.78
C THR A 9 7.75 13.18 1.83
N LEU A 10 7.80 14.07 2.83
CA LEU A 10 6.91 15.22 2.94
C LEU A 10 7.67 16.47 2.51
N THR A 11 7.24 17.11 1.43
CA THR A 11 7.86 18.32 0.90
C THR A 11 6.93 19.50 1.16
N PRO A 12 7.35 20.52 1.93
CA PRO A 12 6.55 21.74 2.11
C PRO A 12 6.33 22.46 0.77
N GLU A 13 5.10 22.93 0.54
CA GLU A 13 4.75 23.69 -0.65
C GLU A 13 4.82 25.21 -0.41
N LYS A 14 5.02 25.99 -1.49
CA LYS A 14 5.17 27.46 -1.40
C LYS A 14 3.94 28.17 -0.84
N GLU A 15 2.75 27.64 -1.13
CA GLU A 15 1.46 28.21 -0.73
C GLU A 15 0.98 27.69 0.64
N GLY A 16 1.81 26.88 1.31
CA GLY A 16 1.44 26.14 2.53
C GLY A 16 1.07 24.69 2.23
N GLY A 17 1.01 23.87 3.28
CA GLY A 17 0.81 22.43 3.14
C GLY A 17 2.04 21.68 2.67
N PHE A 18 1.82 20.43 2.25
CA PHE A 18 2.86 19.46 1.95
C PHE A 18 2.44 18.55 0.80
N THR A 19 3.37 18.24 -0.11
CA THR A 19 3.26 17.12 -1.04
C THR A 19 3.89 15.87 -0.45
N VAL A 20 3.23 14.73 -0.67
CA VAL A 20 3.65 13.40 -0.23
C VAL A 20 4.08 12.59 -1.44
N ARG A 21 5.21 11.89 -1.32
CA ARG A 21 5.68 10.95 -2.35
C ARG A 21 6.26 9.69 -1.70
N PHE A 22 5.99 8.54 -2.32
CA PHE A 22 6.56 7.25 -1.94
C PHE A 22 7.58 6.80 -2.98
N ALA A 23 8.82 6.54 -2.57
CA ALA A 23 9.87 6.10 -3.51
C ALA A 23 9.62 4.69 -4.05
N ASP A 24 9.08 3.81 -3.22
CA ASP A 24 8.79 2.42 -3.58
C ASP A 24 7.50 2.29 -4.43
N LEU A 25 6.60 3.27 -4.35
CA LEU A 25 5.32 3.32 -5.06
C LEU A 25 5.20 4.69 -5.75
N PRO A 26 5.90 4.91 -6.89
CA PRO A 26 5.98 6.23 -7.52
C PRO A 26 4.64 6.82 -7.99
N GLU A 27 3.64 5.97 -8.20
CA GLU A 27 2.26 6.36 -8.51
C GLU A 27 1.50 6.95 -7.31
N ALA A 28 1.95 6.67 -6.07
CA ALA A 28 1.35 7.20 -4.85
C ALA A 28 1.88 8.63 -4.59
N ILE A 29 1.13 9.62 -5.05
CA ILE A 29 1.41 11.05 -4.86
C ILE A 29 0.12 11.73 -4.42
N THR A 30 0.20 12.50 -3.34
CA THR A 30 -0.92 13.27 -2.79
C THR A 30 -0.41 14.52 -2.09
N SER A 31 -1.29 15.37 -1.59
CA SER A 31 -0.96 16.55 -0.80
C SER A 31 -1.90 16.70 0.40
N GLY A 32 -1.48 17.48 1.39
CA GLY A 32 -2.28 17.82 2.55
C GLY A 32 -1.96 19.23 3.05
N SER A 33 -2.92 19.84 3.71
CA SER A 33 -2.90 21.24 4.16
C SER A 33 -2.07 21.45 5.43
N ASP A 34 -2.05 20.47 6.33
CA ASP A 34 -1.27 20.50 7.57
C ASP A 34 -0.69 19.11 7.89
N ARG A 35 -0.05 18.97 9.05
CA ARG A 35 0.63 17.73 9.44
C ARG A 35 -0.34 16.58 9.75
N GLN A 36 -1.53 16.84 10.25
CA GLN A 36 -2.52 15.80 10.53
C GLN A 36 -3.17 15.36 9.21
N ASP A 37 -3.60 16.32 8.40
CA ASP A 37 -4.21 16.09 7.09
C ASP A 37 -3.25 15.34 6.16
N VAL A 38 -1.99 15.79 6.04
CA VAL A 38 -1.00 15.15 5.14
C VAL A 38 -0.75 13.68 5.50
N LEU A 39 -0.79 13.31 6.78
CA LEU A 39 -0.60 11.91 7.19
C LEU A 39 -1.82 11.04 6.88
N ALA A 40 -3.03 11.60 7.00
CA ALA A 40 -4.26 10.92 6.58
C ALA A 40 -4.28 10.73 5.06
N GLN A 41 -4.04 11.80 4.30
CA GLN A 41 -3.94 11.75 2.84
C GLN A 41 -2.87 10.77 2.38
N ALA A 42 -1.71 10.74 3.04
CA ALA A 42 -0.65 9.80 2.73
C ALA A 42 -1.08 8.34 2.93
N ALA A 43 -1.83 8.03 3.98
CA ALA A 43 -2.30 6.67 4.27
C ALA A 43 -3.35 6.22 3.25
N ASP A 44 -4.32 7.08 2.93
CA ASP A 44 -5.35 6.81 1.92
C ASP A 44 -4.73 6.63 0.53
N CYS A 45 -3.83 7.53 0.12
CA CYS A 45 -3.13 7.43 -1.16
C CYS A 45 -2.27 6.15 -1.26
N LEU A 46 -1.61 5.76 -0.16
CA LEU A 46 -0.86 4.52 -0.09
C LEU A 46 -1.78 3.29 -0.17
N GLU A 47 -2.96 3.34 0.46
CA GLU A 47 -3.99 2.30 0.35
C GLU A 47 -4.40 2.09 -1.11
N GLU A 48 -4.76 3.17 -1.81
CA GLU A 48 -5.19 3.13 -3.21
C GLU A 48 -4.10 2.57 -4.13
N ALA A 49 -2.84 2.98 -3.96
CA ALA A 49 -1.75 2.44 -4.75
C ALA A 49 -1.55 0.92 -4.54
N VAL A 50 -1.67 0.45 -3.29
CA VAL A 50 -1.58 -0.97 -2.97
C VAL A 50 -2.78 -1.74 -3.52
N ALA A 51 -3.99 -1.23 -3.33
CA ALA A 51 -5.23 -1.83 -3.83
C ALA A 51 -5.25 -1.90 -5.36
N GLY A 52 -4.82 -0.84 -6.04
CA GLY A 52 -4.65 -0.80 -7.49
C GLY A 52 -3.69 -1.88 -7.99
N ARG A 53 -2.51 -2.02 -7.36
CA ARG A 53 -1.57 -3.11 -7.71
C ARG A 53 -2.13 -4.50 -7.50
N ILE A 54 -2.92 -4.74 -6.46
CA ILE A 54 -3.62 -6.03 -6.26
C ILE A 54 -4.59 -6.28 -7.41
N THR A 55 -5.40 -5.27 -7.75
CA THR A 55 -6.43 -5.33 -8.80
C THR A 55 -5.81 -5.61 -10.17
N ASP A 56 -4.70 -4.95 -10.48
CA ASP A 56 -4.00 -5.07 -11.76
C ASP A 56 -3.06 -6.28 -11.82
N GLY A 57 -2.95 -7.07 -10.76
CA GLY A 57 -2.04 -8.22 -10.70
C GLY A 57 -0.56 -7.82 -10.75
N LEU A 58 -0.21 -6.63 -10.28
CA LEU A 58 1.15 -6.08 -10.25
C LEU A 58 1.91 -6.49 -8.98
N GLU A 59 3.24 -6.42 -9.03
CA GLU A 59 4.07 -6.65 -7.86
C GLU A 59 3.85 -5.56 -6.81
N ILE A 60 3.74 -5.93 -5.53
CA ILE A 60 3.80 -4.98 -4.41
C ILE A 60 5.25 -4.98 -3.86
N PRO A 61 6.00 -3.88 -4.01
CA PRO A 61 7.42 -3.83 -3.65
C PRO A 61 7.61 -3.93 -2.14
N ARG A 62 8.76 -4.42 -1.69
CA ARG A 62 9.12 -4.34 -0.27
C ARG A 62 9.36 -2.87 0.12
N PRO A 63 8.91 -2.42 1.30
CA PRO A 63 9.27 -1.09 1.76
C PRO A 63 10.78 -0.92 1.92
N SER A 64 11.30 0.20 1.42
CA SER A 64 12.68 0.62 1.66
C SER A 64 12.91 0.99 3.12
N SER A 65 14.18 0.97 3.55
CA SER A 65 14.59 1.47 4.86
C SER A 65 14.27 2.97 5.00
N LEU A 66 13.75 3.36 6.17
CA LEU A 66 13.48 4.76 6.50
C LEU A 66 14.78 5.59 6.47
N ARG A 67 14.77 6.71 5.75
CA ARG A 67 15.87 7.67 5.70
C ARG A 67 15.58 8.93 6.51
N ARG A 68 16.61 9.76 6.71
CA ARG A 68 16.46 11.09 7.33
C ARG A 68 15.42 11.91 6.55
N ASN A 69 14.59 12.65 7.29
CA ASN A 69 13.50 13.50 6.75
C ASN A 69 12.35 12.74 6.07
N GLN A 70 12.19 11.45 6.34
CA GLN A 70 11.02 10.68 5.93
C GLN A 70 10.15 10.32 7.14
N VAL A 71 8.89 10.00 6.87
CA VAL A 71 7.95 9.44 7.85
C VAL A 71 7.51 8.06 7.39
N LEU A 72 7.24 7.15 8.33
CA LEU A 72 6.63 5.87 8.00
C LEU A 72 5.12 6.04 7.93
N VAL A 73 4.54 5.63 6.82
CA VAL A 73 3.09 5.58 6.62
C VAL A 73 2.70 4.11 6.49
N ALA A 74 1.72 3.69 7.29
CA ALA A 74 1.21 2.32 7.26
C ALA A 74 0.13 2.20 6.20
N VAL A 75 0.12 1.08 5.46
CA VAL A 75 -1.05 0.66 4.71
C VAL A 75 -2.17 0.36 5.74
N PRO A 76 -3.40 0.86 5.55
CA PRO A 76 -4.53 0.51 6.41
C PRO A 76 -4.70 -1.00 6.57
N ALA A 77 -5.08 -1.43 7.77
CA ALA A 77 -5.01 -2.83 8.18
C ALA A 77 -5.78 -3.80 7.25
N PRO A 78 -7.00 -3.49 6.76
CA PRO A 78 -7.72 -4.37 5.84
C PRO A 78 -6.97 -4.58 4.52
N THR A 79 -6.44 -3.50 3.94
CA THR A 79 -5.68 -3.57 2.69
C THR A 79 -4.31 -4.20 2.89
N ALA A 80 -3.66 -3.99 4.03
CA ALA A 80 -2.45 -4.71 4.40
C ALA A 80 -2.67 -6.23 4.51
N ALA A 81 -3.81 -6.67 5.06
CA ALA A 81 -4.17 -8.08 5.13
C ALA A 81 -4.40 -8.69 3.73
N LYS A 82 -5.12 -7.97 2.86
CA LYS A 82 -5.29 -8.37 1.45
C LYS A 82 -3.94 -8.45 0.71
N ALA A 83 -3.08 -7.45 0.89
CA ALA A 83 -1.74 -7.43 0.31
C ALA A 83 -0.87 -8.60 0.80
N ALA A 84 -0.96 -8.95 2.09
CA ALA A 84 -0.25 -10.10 2.66
C ALA A 84 -0.70 -11.42 2.02
N LEU A 85 -2.01 -11.63 1.90
CA LEU A 85 -2.58 -12.81 1.24
C LEU A 85 -2.15 -12.86 -0.22
N TYR A 86 -2.31 -11.76 -0.95
CA TYR A 86 -1.93 -11.64 -2.35
C TYR A 86 -0.46 -12.02 -2.60
N LEU A 87 0.46 -11.49 -1.78
CA LEU A 87 1.88 -11.81 -1.86
C LEU A 87 2.15 -13.29 -1.57
N ALA A 88 1.51 -13.86 -0.55
CA ALA A 88 1.68 -15.27 -0.18
C ALA A 88 1.16 -16.24 -1.27
N LEU A 89 0.02 -15.94 -1.90
CA LEU A 89 -0.52 -16.74 -3.00
C LEU A 89 0.39 -16.70 -4.21
N ARG A 90 0.95 -15.53 -4.55
CA ARG A 90 1.93 -15.39 -5.64
C ARG A 90 3.20 -16.18 -5.37
N GLU A 91 3.75 -16.09 -4.16
CA GLU A 91 4.94 -16.84 -3.74
C GLU A 91 4.69 -18.35 -3.81
N ALA A 92 3.52 -18.80 -3.35
CA ALA A 92 3.12 -20.21 -3.41
C ALA A 92 2.63 -20.67 -4.80
N ARG A 93 2.51 -19.76 -5.78
CA ARG A 93 1.94 -20.00 -7.12
C ARG A 93 0.53 -20.61 -7.08
N ILE A 94 -0.28 -20.22 -6.11
CA ILE A 94 -1.67 -20.66 -5.95
C ILE A 94 -2.60 -19.73 -6.73
N LYS A 95 -3.51 -20.33 -7.52
CA LYS A 95 -4.56 -19.61 -8.26
C LYS A 95 -5.81 -19.42 -7.39
N ASN A 96 -6.67 -18.46 -7.73
CA ASN A 96 -7.92 -18.22 -7.01
C ASN A 96 -8.85 -19.45 -7.00
N THR A 97 -8.94 -20.21 -8.10
CA THR A 97 -9.68 -21.49 -8.14
C THR A 97 -9.19 -22.50 -7.10
N GLU A 98 -7.88 -22.64 -6.94
CA GLU A 98 -7.28 -23.54 -5.95
C GLU A 98 -7.47 -23.02 -4.53
N LEU A 99 -7.38 -21.70 -4.32
CA LEU A 99 -7.68 -21.10 -3.03
C LEU A 99 -9.14 -21.34 -2.63
N ALA A 100 -10.09 -21.10 -3.54
CA ALA A 100 -11.52 -21.35 -3.32
C ALA A 100 -11.78 -22.83 -2.97
N ARG A 101 -11.16 -23.76 -3.70
CA ARG A 101 -11.21 -25.19 -3.40
C ARG A 101 -10.69 -25.52 -2.00
N ARG A 102 -9.62 -24.87 -1.54
CA ARG A 102 -9.07 -25.06 -0.18
C ARG A 102 -9.96 -24.47 0.91
N LEU A 103 -10.62 -23.36 0.61
CA LEU A 103 -11.55 -22.70 1.53
C LEU A 103 -12.94 -23.34 1.55
N GLY A 104 -13.27 -24.18 0.56
CA GLY A 104 -14.58 -24.80 0.43
C GLY A 104 -15.67 -23.81 0.03
N CYS A 105 -15.31 -22.76 -0.72
CA CYS A 105 -16.19 -21.68 -1.15
C CYS A 105 -16.23 -21.56 -2.69
N ASP A 106 -17.14 -20.74 -3.22
CA ASP A 106 -17.16 -20.41 -4.65
C ASP A 106 -15.96 -19.51 -5.02
N GLU A 107 -15.45 -19.62 -6.25
CA GLU A 107 -14.35 -18.76 -6.72
C GLU A 107 -14.71 -17.28 -6.66
N LYS A 108 -15.99 -16.92 -6.84
CA LYS A 108 -16.49 -15.55 -6.78
C LYS A 108 -16.34 -14.91 -5.40
N GLU A 109 -16.24 -15.71 -4.33
CA GLU A 109 -16.03 -15.22 -2.96
C GLU A 109 -14.56 -14.89 -2.69
N VAL A 110 -13.63 -15.43 -3.50
CA VAL A 110 -12.19 -15.19 -3.41
C VAL A 110 -11.73 -14.03 -4.29
N ARG A 111 -12.51 -13.72 -5.34
CA ARG A 111 -12.16 -12.75 -6.37
C ARG A 111 -12.47 -11.30 -5.96
#